data_AF-A0A923QMS9-F1
#
_entry.id   AF-A0A923QMS9-F1
#
_cell.length_a   1.000
_cell.length_b   1.000
_cell.length_c   1.000
_cell.angle_alpha   90.00
_cell.angle_beta   90.00
_cell.angle_gamma   90.00
#
_symmetry.space_group_name_H-M   'P 1'
#
loop_
_entity.id
_entity.type
_entity.pdbx_description
1 polymer ?
#
loop_
_entity_poly.entity_id
_entity_poly.type
_entity_poly.pdbx_seq_one_letter_code
_entity_poly.pdbx_strand_id
1 'polypeptide(L)' 'MTKTKKEPMKLVAFDVTRYLGDDEAIAEYLTAMLEANDPDLLLVALSDVARVKGMPQMAAVPDT' A
#
# COMPACT_ATOMS: atom_id res chain seq x y z
N MET A 1 -10.18 7.43 41.81
CA MET A 1 -9.25 7.50 40.66
C MET A 1 -9.37 6.19 39.87
N THR A 2 -10.09 6.18 38.75
CA THR A 2 -10.24 5.00 37.89
C THR A 2 -9.15 5.03 36.82
N LYS A 3 -8.24 4.05 36.82
CA LYS A 3 -7.24 3.90 35.76
C LYS A 3 -7.84 3.09 34.62
N THR A 4 -8.11 3.73 33.49
CA THR A 4 -8.54 3.07 32.25
C THR A 4 -7.41 2.19 31.73
N LYS A 5 -7.64 0.88 31.67
CA LYS A 5 -6.71 -0.11 31.13
C LYS A 5 -6.65 0.08 29.61
N LYS A 6 -5.58 0.67 29.08
CA LYS A 6 -5.39 0.89 27.64
C LYS A 6 -5.00 -0.46 27.01
N GLU A 7 -5.91 -1.07 26.25
CA GLU A 7 -5.55 -2.23 25.44
C GLU A 7 -4.43 -1.84 24.46
N PRO A 8 -3.43 -2.72 24.25
CA PRO A 8 -2.33 -2.41 23.35
C PRO A 8 -2.87 -2.35 21.91
N MET A 9 -2.81 -1.16 21.30
CA MET A 9 -3.06 -1.00 19.86
C MET A 9 -2.06 -1.85 19.08
N LYS A 10 -2.55 -2.77 18.24
CA LYS A 10 -1.72 -3.54 17.30
C LYS A 10 -1.42 -2.69 16.07
N LEU A 11 -0.14 -2.50 15.79
CA LEU A 11 0.31 -1.95 14.51
C LEU A 11 0.30 -3.05 13.46
N VAL A 12 -0.07 -2.70 12.23
CA VAL A 12 0.03 -3.56 11.05
C VAL A 12 1.12 -3.03 10.13
N ALA A 13 1.75 -3.92 9.36
CA ALA A 13 2.69 -3.51 8.33
C ALA A 13 1.95 -2.75 7.22
N PHE A 14 2.58 -1.69 6.71
CA PHE A 14 2.07 -0.97 5.55
C PHE A 14 2.15 -1.87 4.31
N ASP A 15 1.11 -1.80 3.48
CA ASP A 15 0.99 -2.57 2.26
C ASP A 15 0.41 -1.65 1.17
N VAL A 16 1.29 -1.21 0.26
CA VAL A 16 0.94 -0.22 -0.77
C VAL A 16 -0.13 -0.77 -1.73
N THR A 17 -0.19 -2.07 -1.97
CA THR A 17 -1.09 -2.61 -2.99
C THR A 17 -2.55 -2.51 -2.60
N ARG A 18 -2.86 -2.19 -1.34
CA ARG A 18 -4.22 -1.89 -0.88
C ARG A 18 -4.75 -0.57 -1.44
N TYR A 19 -3.85 0.27 -1.98
CA TYR A 19 -4.16 1.60 -2.48
C TYR A 19 -4.01 1.71 -4.01
N LEU A 20 -3.52 0.65 -4.68
CA LEU A 20 -3.31 0.60 -6.13
C LEU A 20 -4.53 -0.03 -6.83
N GLY A 21 -5.72 0.54 -6.63
CA GLY A 21 -7.00 -0.05 -7.07
C GLY A 21 -7.34 0.18 -8.55
N ASP A 22 -6.75 1.19 -9.17
CA ASP A 22 -7.01 1.59 -10.55
C ASP A 22 -5.73 2.01 -11.27
N ASP A 23 -5.85 2.26 -12.57
CA ASP A 23 -4.71 2.60 -13.42
C ASP A 23 -4.12 3.97 -13.11
N GLU A 24 -4.91 4.91 -12.57
CA GLU A 24 -4.46 6.26 -12.21
C GLU A 24 -3.56 6.20 -10.97
N ALA A 25 -4.01 5.50 -9.91
CA ALA A 25 -3.22 5.28 -8.71
C ALA A 25 -1.89 4.55 -9.00
N ILE A 26 -1.89 3.60 -9.93
CA ILE A 26 -0.68 2.91 -10.38
C ILE A 26 0.27 3.89 -11.10
N ALA A 27 -0.25 4.75 -11.98
CA ALA A 27 0.56 5.72 -12.70
C ALA A 27 1.20 6.76 -11.78
N GLU A 28 0.44 7.28 -10.81
CA GLU A 28 0.95 8.21 -9.79
C GLU A 28 2.05 7.55 -8.95
N TYR A 29 1.82 6.31 -8.49
CA TYR A 29 2.80 5.57 -7.71
C TYR A 29 4.11 5.34 -8.49
N LEU A 30 4.04 4.88 -9.74
CA LEU A 30 5.24 4.69 -10.57
C LEU A 30 5.96 6.00 -10.87
N THR A 31 5.22 7.09 -11.06
CA THR A 31 5.80 8.43 -11.27
C THR A 31 6.60 8.86 -10.04
N ALA A 32 6.03 8.74 -8.84
CA ALA A 32 6.72 9.07 -7.59
C ALA A 32 8.01 8.22 -7.40
N MET A 33 7.98 6.95 -7.79
CA MET A 33 9.15 6.06 -7.70
C MET A 33 10.23 6.42 -8.72
N LEU A 34 9.85 6.88 -9.92
CA LEU A 34 10.80 7.41 -10.91
C LEU A 34 11.44 8.72 -10.43
N GLU A 35 10.67 9.61 -9.82
CA GLU A 35 11.17 10.88 -9.26
C GLU A 35 12.14 10.68 -8.10
N ALA A 36 11.98 9.60 -7.33
CA ALA A 36 12.95 9.22 -6.30
C ALA A 36 14.34 8.88 -6.87
N ASN A 37 14.43 8.61 -8.18
CA ASN A 37 15.67 8.29 -8.90
C ASN A 37 16.50 7.18 -8.22
N ASP A 38 15.80 6.19 -7.67
CA ASP A 38 16.37 5.02 -7.01
C ASP A 38 15.92 3.76 -7.78
N PRO A 39 16.84 3.06 -8.46
CA PRO A 39 16.50 1.89 -9.26
C PRO A 39 15.98 0.72 -8.39
N ASP A 40 16.41 0.59 -7.15
CA ASP A 40 15.94 -0.48 -6.26
C ASP A 40 14.49 -0.23 -5.84
N LEU A 41 14.12 1.03 -5.56
CA LEU A 41 12.72 1.40 -5.29
C LEU A 41 11.83 1.19 -6.50
N LEU A 42 12.31 1.49 -7.71
CA LEU A 42 11.56 1.23 -8.93
C LEU A 42 11.29 -0.27 -9.13
N LEU A 43 12.24 -1.15 -8.81
CA LEU A 43 12.06 -2.60 -8.88
C LEU A 43 11.01 -3.11 -7.88
N VAL A 44 11.00 -2.55 -6.67
CA VAL A 44 9.96 -2.82 -5.67
C VAL A 44 8.60 -2.40 -6.21
N ALA A 45 8.49 -1.18 -6.75
CA ALA A 45 7.24 -0.66 -7.29
C ALA A 45 6.68 -1.50 -8.44
N LEU A 46 7.54 -1.97 -9.34
CA LEU A 46 7.15 -2.88 -10.41
C LEU A 46 6.64 -4.23 -9.86
N SER A 47 7.22 -4.73 -8.77
CA SER A 47 6.77 -5.94 -8.08
C SER A 47 5.40 -5.76 -7.44
N ASP A 48 5.16 -4.60 -6.82
CA ASP A 48 3.86 -4.25 -6.23
C ASP A 48 2.77 -4.15 -7.31
N VAL A 49 3.07 -3.49 -8.44
CA VAL A 49 2.13 -3.40 -9.59
C VAL A 49 1.86 -4.79 -10.19
N ALA A 50 2.87 -5.64 -10.32
CA ALA A 50 2.69 -7.01 -10.77
C ALA A 50 1.77 -7.80 -9.82
N ARG A 51 1.89 -7.59 -8.50
CA ARG A 51 1.01 -8.19 -7.50
C ARG A 51 -0.43 -7.75 -7.66
N VAL A 52 -0.68 -6.45 -7.85
CA VAL A 52 -2.01 -5.88 -8.09
C VAL A 52 -2.65 -6.47 -9.35
N LYS A 53 -1.91 -6.51 -10.46
CA LYS A 53 -2.42 -7.00 -11.75
C LYS A 53 -2.59 -8.52 -11.77
N GLY A 54 -1.78 -9.26 -11.01
CA GLY A 54 -1.86 -10.71 -10.88
C GLY A 54 -2.88 -11.19 -9.84
N MET A 55 -3.28 -10.34 -8.89
CA MET A 55 -4.39 -10.61 -7.98
C MET A 55 -5.71 -10.26 -8.68
N PRO A 56 -6.70 -11.16 -8.73
CA PRO A 56 -8.05 -10.77 -9.16
C PRO A 56 -8.49 -9.65 -8.21
N GLN A 57 -8.94 -8.52 -8.78
CA GLN A 57 -9.26 -7.28 -8.07
C GLN A 57 -10.10 -7.60 -6.81
N MET A 58 -9.45 -7.69 -5.65
CA MET A 58 -10.15 -7.83 -4.39
C MET A 58 -10.56 -6.43 -3.99
N ALA A 59 -11.87 -6.24 -3.99
CA ALA A 59 -12.56 -5.00 -3.70
C ALA A 59 -11.92 -4.22 -2.55
N ALA A 60 -11.94 -2.89 -2.72
CA ALA A 60 -11.60 -1.92 -1.68
C ALA A 60 -12.10 -2.41 -0.31
N VAL A 61 -11.18 -2.51 0.65
CA VAL A 61 -11.54 -2.79 2.03
C VAL A 61 -12.22 -1.52 2.56
N PRO A 62 -13.52 -1.52 2.88
CA PRO A 62 -14.11 -0.40 3.58
C PRO A 62 -13.52 -0.36 4.99
N ASP A 63 -12.97 0.79 5.37
CA ASP A 63 -12.54 1.06 6.75
C ASP A 63 -13.73 0.84 7.69
N THR A 64 -13.60 -0.13 8.60
CA THR A 64 -14.43 -0.29 9.82
C THR A 64 -13.52 -0.32 11.03
#